data_AF-A0A533Z8Y2-F1
#
_entry.id   AF-A0A533Z8Y2-F1
#
_cell.length_a   1.000
_cell.length_b   1.000
_cell.length_c   1.000
_cell.angle_alpha   90.00
_cell.angle_beta   90.00
_cell.angle_gamma   90.00
#
_symmetry.space_group_name_H-M   'P 1'
#
loop_
_entity.id
_entity.type
_entity.pdbx_description
1 polymer ?
#
loop_
_entity_poly.entity_id
_entity_poly.type
_entity_poly.pdbx_seq_one_letter_code
_entity_poly.pdbx_strand_id
1 'polypeptide(L)'
;MLHPKQMMTTEEDLQRSWSELNARYFDGRLLPIAIVWTDRMTSAAGMFRVKRGASDPPALDKEERVIRLSLPLLSGESFAEVIGTLAHEMIHQFQHDVLKTRTDHGAEFHRVMAAMNRDGMTLTVRHDLDGVEAFLKYTWQCQICGHTYRRQRRTIKKKHRCGKCRGTLKETMHELRLLPGTAR
;
A
#
# COMPACT_ATOMS: atom_id res chain seq x y z
N MET A 1 12.95 -14.08 28.62
CA MET A 1 13.36 -14.55 27.29
C MET A 1 13.28 -13.35 26.35
N LEU A 2 14.42 -12.82 25.91
CA LEU A 2 14.46 -11.70 24.97
C LEU A 2 14.04 -12.23 23.60
N HIS A 3 12.94 -11.71 23.06
CA HIS A 3 12.59 -11.98 21.67
C HIS A 3 13.72 -11.41 20.80
N PRO A 4 14.32 -12.18 19.89
CA PRO A 4 15.30 -11.63 18.96
C PRO A 4 14.64 -10.47 18.21
N LYS A 5 15.30 -9.29 18.21
CA LYS A 5 14.87 -8.17 17.38
C LYS A 5 14.83 -8.69 15.94
N GLN A 6 13.63 -8.80 15.37
CA GLN A 6 13.46 -9.16 13.98
C GLN A 6 14.26 -8.17 13.13
N MET A 7 15.24 -8.67 12.38
CA MET A 7 16.02 -7.81 11.50
C MET A 7 15.10 -7.30 10.40
N MET A 8 15.09 -5.98 10.24
CA MET A 8 14.33 -5.33 9.19
C MET A 8 14.85 -5.77 7.82
N THR A 9 13.95 -6.06 6.89
CA THR A 9 14.28 -6.40 5.50
C THR A 9 15.05 -5.26 4.83
N THR A 10 16.24 -5.55 4.32
CA THR A 10 17.13 -4.54 3.72
C THR A 10 16.74 -4.22 2.28
N GLU A 11 17.21 -3.10 1.73
CA GLU A 11 17.02 -2.76 0.31
C GLU A 11 17.68 -3.80 -0.62
N GLU A 12 18.79 -4.40 -0.21
CA GLU A 12 19.47 -5.46 -0.96
C GLU A 12 18.61 -6.73 -1.02
N ASP A 13 17.98 -7.13 0.09
CA ASP A 13 17.07 -8.28 0.11
C ASP A 13 15.82 -8.04 -0.75
N LEU A 14 15.31 -6.80 -0.76
CA LEU A 14 14.20 -6.40 -1.63
C LEU A 14 14.59 -6.49 -3.11
N GLN A 15 15.78 -5.99 -3.49
CA GLN A 15 16.26 -6.04 -4.87
C GLN A 15 16.54 -7.47 -5.33
N ARG A 16 17.08 -8.32 -4.45
CA ARG A 16 17.25 -9.76 -4.72
C ARG A 16 15.90 -10.42 -4.97
N SER A 17 14.95 -10.23 -4.05
CA SER A 17 13.61 -10.82 -4.15
C SER A 17 12.86 -10.32 -5.39
N TRP A 18 12.97 -9.03 -5.71
CA TRP A 18 12.40 -8.46 -6.94
C TRP A 18 12.96 -9.15 -8.18
N SER A 19 14.28 -9.37 -8.23
CA SER A 19 14.93 -10.01 -9.38
C SER A 19 14.48 -11.45 -9.56
N GLU A 20 14.40 -12.22 -8.47
CA GLU A 20 13.92 -13.60 -8.47
C GLU A 20 12.45 -13.70 -8.90
N LEU A 21 11.60 -12.84 -8.37
CA LEU A 21 10.18 -12.76 -8.72
C LEU A 21 9.98 -12.32 -10.18
N ASN A 22 10.79 -11.37 -10.67
CA ASN A 22 10.78 -10.92 -12.07
C ASN A 22 11.07 -12.09 -13.02
N ALA A 23 12.13 -12.85 -12.74
CA ALA A 23 12.47 -14.03 -13.52
C ALA A 23 11.37 -15.10 -13.49
N ARG A 24 10.79 -15.35 -12.30
CA ARG A 24 9.84 -16.46 -12.11
C ARG A 24 8.43 -16.19 -12.64
N TYR A 25 7.90 -14.98 -12.45
CA TYR A 25 6.48 -14.69 -12.70
C TYR A 25 6.22 -13.70 -13.83
N PHE A 26 7.27 -13.01 -14.30
CA PHE A 26 7.14 -11.92 -15.27
C PHE A 26 8.07 -12.10 -16.48
N ASP A 27 8.64 -13.30 -16.67
CA ASP A 27 9.56 -13.66 -17.76
C ASP A 27 10.77 -12.71 -17.88
N GLY A 28 11.19 -12.09 -16.76
CA GLY A 28 12.27 -11.10 -16.75
C GLY A 28 11.92 -9.78 -17.44
N ARG A 29 10.64 -9.52 -17.74
CA ARG A 29 10.20 -8.38 -18.56
C ARG A 29 9.99 -7.08 -17.78
N LEU A 30 10.05 -7.11 -16.44
CA LEU A 30 10.00 -5.89 -15.66
C LEU A 30 11.32 -5.13 -15.78
N LEU A 31 11.23 -3.83 -16.05
CA LEU A 31 12.41 -2.97 -16.12
C LEU A 31 12.97 -2.76 -14.69
N PRO A 32 14.30 -2.68 -14.51
CA PRO A 32 14.88 -2.36 -13.20
C PRO A 32 14.26 -1.10 -12.60
N ILE A 33 14.01 -1.14 -11.29
CA ILE A 33 13.28 -0.09 -10.57
C ILE A 33 13.87 0.14 -9.18
N ALA A 34 13.84 1.39 -8.73
CA ALA A 34 14.18 1.70 -7.34
C ALA A 34 13.07 1.19 -6.40
N ILE A 35 13.48 0.50 -5.34
CA ILE A 35 12.61 0.04 -4.26
C ILE A 35 13.07 0.75 -3.00
N VAL A 36 12.20 1.58 -2.41
CA VAL A 36 12.60 2.47 -1.29
C VAL A 36 11.65 2.35 -0.11
N TRP A 37 12.22 2.39 1.08
CA TRP A 37 11.46 2.55 2.32
C TRP A 37 11.01 4.00 2.53
N THR A 38 9.80 4.21 3.06
CA THR A 38 9.32 5.55 3.43
C THR A 38 8.58 5.57 4.76
N ASP A 39 8.86 6.59 5.57
CA ASP A 39 8.23 6.88 6.86
C ASP A 39 6.89 7.64 6.73
N ARG A 40 6.59 8.19 5.54
CA ARG A 40 5.40 9.05 5.32
C ARG A 40 4.17 8.30 4.85
N MET A 41 4.33 7.08 4.33
CA MET A 41 3.24 6.31 3.77
C MET A 41 2.53 5.53 4.87
N THR A 42 1.30 5.92 5.19
CA THR A 42 0.51 5.35 6.29
C THR A 42 -0.88 4.88 5.85
N SER A 43 -1.21 5.05 4.57
CA SER A 43 -2.52 4.67 3.99
C SER A 43 -2.48 3.38 3.19
N ALA A 44 -1.29 2.84 2.93
CA ALA A 44 -1.04 1.61 2.17
C ALA A 44 0.34 1.07 2.56
N ALA A 45 0.52 -0.26 2.52
CA ALA A 45 1.79 -0.92 2.83
C ALA A 45 2.81 -0.77 1.68
N GLY A 46 2.34 -0.83 0.44
CA GLY A 46 3.13 -0.65 -0.79
C GLY A 46 2.53 0.42 -1.72
N MET A 47 3.34 0.88 -2.67
CA MET A 47 2.87 1.70 -3.78
C MET A 47 3.87 1.74 -4.94
N PHE A 48 3.45 1.27 -6.11
CA PHE A 48 4.08 1.56 -7.39
C PHE A 48 3.70 2.98 -7.86
N ARG A 49 4.71 3.78 -8.19
CA ARG A 49 4.54 5.16 -8.68
C ARG A 49 5.32 5.39 -9.97
N VAL A 50 4.68 6.12 -10.88
CA VAL A 50 5.29 6.68 -12.08
C VAL A 50 5.16 8.20 -12.00
N LYS A 51 6.28 8.92 -12.06
CA LYS A 51 6.28 10.37 -12.30
C LYS A 51 6.54 10.60 -13.79
N ARG A 52 5.60 11.28 -14.45
CA ARG A 52 5.81 11.78 -15.80
C ARG A 52 6.56 13.11 -15.72
N GLY A 53 7.64 13.24 -16.49
CA GLY A 53 8.26 14.54 -16.75
C GLY A 53 7.29 15.48 -17.49
N ALA A 54 7.58 16.78 -17.51
CA ALA A 54 6.70 17.81 -18.08
C ALA A 54 6.56 17.78 -19.62
N SER A 55 7.02 16.72 -20.30
CA SER A 55 7.00 16.63 -21.77
C SER A 55 6.10 15.49 -22.23
N ASP A 56 5.27 15.78 -23.24
CA ASP A 56 4.31 14.85 -23.84
C ASP A 56 4.74 14.60 -25.31
N PRO A 57 4.87 13.34 -25.78
CA PRO A 57 4.82 12.09 -25.03
C PRO A 57 6.20 11.73 -24.43
N PRO A 58 6.26 11.25 -23.18
CA PRO A 58 7.51 10.79 -22.59
C PRO A 58 7.88 9.41 -23.14
N ALA A 59 9.11 9.27 -23.62
CA ALA A 59 9.69 7.96 -23.83
C ALA A 59 9.93 7.27 -22.46
N LEU A 60 9.89 5.93 -22.42
CA LEU A 60 10.00 5.11 -21.20
C LEU A 60 11.29 5.36 -20.39
N ASP A 61 12.31 5.90 -21.03
CA ASP A 61 13.60 6.31 -20.46
C ASP A 61 13.52 7.62 -19.65
N LYS A 62 12.43 8.39 -19.78
CA LYS A 62 12.19 9.66 -19.07
C LYS A 62 11.14 9.57 -17.95
N GLU A 63 10.50 8.43 -17.77
CA GLU A 63 9.55 8.19 -16.67
C GLU A 63 10.30 7.70 -15.41
N GLU A 64 10.30 8.51 -14.35
CA GLU A 64 10.86 8.10 -13.06
C GLU A 64 9.85 7.17 -12.36
N ARG A 65 10.17 5.87 -12.32
CA ARG A 65 9.38 4.82 -11.66
C ARG A 65 10.00 4.42 -10.32
N VAL A 66 9.17 4.16 -9.32
CA VAL A 66 9.61 3.73 -7.99
C VAL A 66 8.56 2.84 -7.31
N ILE A 67 9.00 1.79 -6.63
CA ILE A 67 8.18 1.05 -5.65
C ILE A 67 8.53 1.61 -4.27
N ARG A 68 7.51 2.02 -3.52
CA ARG A 68 7.66 2.50 -2.14
C ARG A 68 7.06 1.49 -1.19
N LEU A 69 7.75 1.23 -0.08
CA LEU A 69 7.27 0.39 1.01
C LEU A 69 7.15 1.21 2.31
N SER A 70 6.07 0.98 3.06
CA SER A 70 5.73 1.73 4.26
C SER A 70 6.51 1.22 5.47
N LEU A 71 7.45 2.02 5.98
CA LEU A 71 8.07 1.74 7.28
C LEU A 71 7.03 1.64 8.41
N PRO A 72 6.06 2.56 8.53
CA PRO A 72 5.08 2.50 9.63
C PRO A 72 4.20 1.26 9.64
N LEU A 73 3.98 0.61 8.49
CA LEU A 73 3.10 -0.56 8.38
C LEU A 73 3.85 -1.89 8.25
N LEU A 74 5.12 -1.88 7.81
CA LEU A 74 5.85 -3.12 7.52
C LEU A 74 7.07 -3.37 8.40
N SER A 75 7.52 -2.39 9.20
CA SER A 75 8.76 -2.54 9.99
C SER A 75 8.72 -3.65 11.05
N GLY A 76 7.53 -4.06 11.49
CA GLY A 76 7.33 -5.19 12.41
C GLY A 76 6.92 -6.50 11.72
N GLU A 77 6.72 -6.47 10.40
CA GLU A 77 6.18 -7.61 9.65
C GLU A 77 7.24 -8.65 9.32
N SER A 78 6.78 -9.87 9.02
CA SER A 78 7.67 -10.94 8.56
C SER A 78 8.26 -10.62 7.19
N PHE A 79 9.41 -11.21 6.87
CA PHE A 79 10.00 -11.11 5.53
C PHE A 79 8.99 -11.53 4.44
N ALA A 80 8.22 -12.58 4.68
CA ALA A 80 7.20 -13.06 3.74
C ALA A 80 6.11 -12.01 3.46
N GLU A 81 5.65 -11.28 4.48
CA GLU A 81 4.65 -10.20 4.33
C GLU A 81 5.21 -8.99 3.58
N VAL A 82 6.48 -8.63 3.84
CA VAL A 82 7.19 -7.59 3.10
C VAL A 82 7.32 -7.98 1.62
N ILE A 83 7.73 -9.21 1.33
CA ILE A 83 7.86 -9.70 -0.05
C ILE A 83 6.50 -9.87 -0.72
N GLY A 84 5.44 -10.24 0.02
CA GLY A 84 4.07 -10.23 -0.48
C GLY A 84 3.64 -8.82 -0.92
N THR A 85 3.96 -7.80 -0.11
CA THR A 85 3.71 -6.40 -0.49
C THR A 85 4.51 -5.98 -1.72
N LEU A 86 5.80 -6.34 -1.79
CA LEU A 86 6.60 -6.08 -2.98
C LEU A 86 6.01 -6.74 -4.22
N ALA A 87 5.63 -8.02 -4.15
CA ALA A 87 5.05 -8.76 -5.26
C ALA A 87 3.73 -8.16 -5.73
N HIS A 88 2.88 -7.66 -4.82
CA HIS A 88 1.67 -6.90 -5.18
C HIS A 88 2.02 -5.69 -6.06
N GLU A 89 2.99 -4.88 -5.63
CA GLU A 89 3.41 -3.71 -6.39
C GLU A 89 4.11 -4.07 -7.71
N MET A 90 4.79 -5.22 -7.78
CA MET A 90 5.35 -5.75 -9.03
C MET A 90 4.27 -6.14 -10.06
N ILE A 91 3.08 -6.57 -9.63
CA ILE A 91 1.96 -6.81 -10.55
C ILE A 91 1.48 -5.49 -11.16
N HIS A 92 1.43 -4.41 -10.38
CA HIS A 92 1.16 -3.07 -10.92
C HIS A 92 2.27 -2.58 -11.86
N GLN A 93 3.53 -2.86 -11.52
CA GLN A 93 4.65 -2.61 -12.43
C GLN A 93 4.46 -3.38 -13.75
N PHE A 94 4.09 -4.66 -13.71
CA PHE A 94 3.83 -5.47 -14.90
C PHE A 94 2.75 -4.88 -15.81
N GLN A 95 1.64 -4.42 -15.23
CA GLN A 95 0.58 -3.75 -15.98
C GLN A 95 1.10 -2.51 -16.73
N HIS A 96 2.00 -1.73 -16.11
CA HIS A 96 2.58 -0.53 -16.72
C HIS A 96 3.72 -0.82 -17.70
N ASP A 97 4.71 -1.60 -17.29
CA ASP A 97 5.93 -1.88 -18.03
C ASP A 97 5.67 -2.79 -19.22
N VAL A 98 4.76 -3.76 -19.08
CA VAL A 98 4.57 -4.84 -20.05
C VAL A 98 3.23 -4.75 -20.76
N LEU A 99 2.12 -4.66 -20.02
CA LEU A 99 0.79 -4.65 -20.64
C LEU A 99 0.42 -3.29 -21.24
N LYS A 100 1.10 -2.21 -20.81
CA LYS A 100 0.82 -0.83 -21.21
C LYS A 100 -0.63 -0.42 -20.92
N THR A 101 -1.19 -0.95 -19.84
CA THR A 101 -2.55 -0.66 -19.40
C THR A 101 -2.54 0.24 -18.17
N ARG A 102 -3.70 0.82 -17.87
CA ARG A 102 -3.94 1.43 -16.56
C ARG A 102 -3.72 0.38 -15.46
N THR A 103 -3.06 0.76 -14.37
CA THR A 103 -2.89 -0.13 -13.21
C THR A 103 -4.18 -0.22 -12.41
N ASP A 104 -4.60 -1.44 -12.11
CA ASP A 104 -5.78 -1.75 -11.30
C ASP A 104 -5.74 -3.21 -10.80
N HIS A 105 -6.74 -3.59 -10.01
CA HIS A 105 -6.92 -4.96 -9.53
C HIS A 105 -7.90 -5.75 -10.42
N GLY A 106 -7.80 -5.60 -11.74
CA GLY A 106 -8.62 -6.30 -12.72
C GLY A 106 -8.21 -7.74 -12.98
N ALA A 107 -8.71 -8.32 -14.08
CA ALA A 107 -8.51 -9.74 -14.42
C ALA A 107 -7.04 -10.15 -14.49
N GLU A 108 -6.18 -9.34 -15.12
CA GLU A 108 -4.75 -9.64 -15.22
C GLU A 108 -4.05 -9.61 -13.86
N PHE A 109 -4.43 -8.67 -12.99
CA PHE A 109 -3.89 -8.63 -11.62
C PHE A 109 -4.22 -9.93 -10.89
N HIS A 110 -5.49 -10.32 -10.91
CA HIS A 110 -5.96 -11.55 -10.27
C HIS A 110 -5.31 -12.80 -10.86
N ARG A 111 -5.06 -12.84 -12.16
CA ARG A 111 -4.40 -13.96 -12.84
C ARG A 111 -2.98 -14.17 -12.31
N VAL A 112 -2.17 -13.12 -12.27
CA VAL A 112 -0.78 -13.18 -11.78
C VAL A 112 -0.76 -13.47 -10.27
N MET A 113 -1.58 -12.77 -9.49
CA MET A 113 -1.72 -12.99 -8.05
C MET A 113 -2.08 -14.46 -7.74
N ALA A 114 -3.03 -15.03 -8.47
CA ALA A 114 -3.42 -16.43 -8.28
C ALA A 114 -2.28 -17.41 -8.63
N ALA A 115 -1.43 -17.09 -9.61
CA ALA A 115 -0.27 -17.91 -9.92
C ALA A 115 0.76 -17.90 -8.79
N MET A 116 1.11 -16.71 -8.28
CA MET A 116 2.01 -16.56 -7.14
C MET A 116 1.47 -17.24 -5.87
N ASN A 117 0.15 -17.16 -5.63
CA ASN A 117 -0.46 -17.80 -4.47
C ASN A 117 -0.49 -19.33 -4.57
N ARG A 118 -0.69 -19.89 -5.77
CA ARG A 118 -0.57 -21.34 -5.98
C ARG A 118 0.83 -21.85 -5.65
N ASP A 119 1.82 -21.00 -5.81
CA ASP A 119 3.23 -21.28 -5.55
C ASP A 119 3.65 -21.02 -4.09
N GLY A 120 2.68 -20.74 -3.20
CA GLY A 120 2.88 -20.64 -1.75
C GLY A 120 2.95 -19.21 -1.19
N MET A 121 2.72 -18.17 -2.01
CA MET A 121 2.53 -16.80 -1.51
C MET A 121 1.11 -16.58 -0.97
N THR A 122 0.92 -15.53 -0.18
CA THR A 122 -0.36 -15.16 0.45
C THR A 122 -0.81 -13.76 0.03
N LEU A 123 -0.71 -13.45 -1.26
CA LEU A 123 -1.11 -12.16 -1.81
C LEU A 123 -2.63 -11.97 -1.75
N THR A 124 -3.02 -10.74 -1.41
CA THR A 124 -4.40 -10.29 -1.41
C THR A 124 -4.52 -8.97 -2.17
N VAL A 125 -5.71 -8.69 -2.73
CA VAL A 125 -6.01 -7.40 -3.37
C VAL A 125 -6.08 -6.27 -2.34
N ARG A 126 -6.73 -6.57 -1.22
CA ARG A 126 -6.63 -5.75 -0.03
C ARG A 126 -5.49 -6.35 0.76
N HIS A 127 -4.33 -5.69 0.79
CA HIS A 127 -3.48 -5.81 1.96
C HIS A 127 -4.43 -5.68 3.15
N ASP A 128 -4.58 -6.72 3.97
CA ASP A 128 -5.30 -6.54 5.22
C ASP A 128 -4.45 -5.55 5.99
N LEU A 129 -4.90 -4.29 5.94
CA LEU A 129 -4.15 -3.11 6.36
C LEU A 129 -4.22 -3.03 7.89
N ASP A 130 -3.85 -4.11 8.56
CA ASP A 130 -3.65 -4.14 9.99
C ASP A 130 -2.66 -3.01 10.34
N GLY A 131 -3.05 -2.17 11.30
CA GLY A 131 -2.31 -0.97 11.66
C GLY A 131 -2.70 0.32 10.91
N VAL A 132 -3.35 0.29 9.74
CA VAL A 132 -3.87 1.53 9.10
C VAL A 132 -4.92 2.20 9.96
N GLU A 133 -5.69 1.41 10.72
CA GLU A 133 -6.66 1.91 11.68
C GLU A 133 -6.03 2.82 12.74
N ALA A 134 -4.80 2.56 13.15
CA ALA A 134 -4.07 3.38 14.12
C ALA A 134 -3.81 4.81 13.60
N PHE A 135 -3.83 4.99 12.28
CA PHE A 135 -3.65 6.30 11.64
C PHE A 135 -4.98 7.03 11.37
N LEU A 136 -6.14 6.43 11.67
CA LEU A 136 -7.47 7.03 11.46
C LEU A 136 -7.83 8.03 12.57
N LYS A 137 -7.26 9.23 12.51
CA LYS A 137 -7.39 10.28 13.52
C LYS A 137 -8.74 11.00 13.56
N TYR A 138 -9.51 10.97 12.47
CA TYR A 138 -10.73 11.77 12.31
C TYR A 138 -11.95 10.87 12.11
N THR A 139 -13.00 11.10 12.90
CA THR A 139 -14.24 10.34 12.82
C THR A 139 -15.40 11.28 12.55
N TRP A 140 -16.26 10.92 11.59
CA TRP A 140 -17.44 11.67 11.22
C TRP A 140 -18.66 10.77 11.29
N GLN A 141 -19.72 11.23 11.93
CA GLN A 141 -20.96 10.48 12.06
C GLN A 141 -22.10 11.19 11.33
N CYS A 142 -22.87 10.42 10.56
CA CYS A 142 -24.11 10.91 10.00
C CYS A 142 -25.15 11.16 11.09
N GLN A 143 -25.74 12.35 11.07
CA GLN A 143 -26.74 12.77 12.06
C GLN A 143 -28.14 12.18 11.81
N ILE A 144 -28.34 11.44 10.72
CA ILE A 144 -29.62 10.78 10.40
C ILE A 144 -29.50 9.27 10.60
N CYS A 145 -28.59 8.61 9.88
CA CYS A 145 -28.49 7.15 9.92
C CYS A 145 -27.38 6.60 10.83
N GLY A 146 -26.66 7.47 11.56
CA GLY A 146 -25.59 7.07 12.47
C GLY A 146 -24.32 6.51 11.81
N HIS A 147 -24.27 6.40 10.47
CA HIS A 147 -23.13 5.80 9.79
C HIS A 147 -21.82 6.58 10.01
N THR A 148 -20.77 5.85 10.37
CA THR A 148 -19.46 6.38 10.74
C THR A 148 -18.46 6.31 9.59
N TYR A 149 -17.77 7.42 9.35
CA TYR A 149 -16.66 7.55 8.42
C TYR A 149 -15.38 7.87 9.19
N ARG A 150 -14.42 6.94 9.18
CA ARG A 150 -13.09 7.15 9.75
C ARG A 150 -12.11 7.58 8.65
N ARG A 151 -11.23 8.55 8.94
CA ARG A 151 -10.30 9.15 7.98
C ARG A 151 -8.97 9.48 8.66
N GLN A 152 -7.87 9.35 7.91
CA GLN A 152 -6.54 9.77 8.39
C GLN A 152 -6.35 11.29 8.35
N ARG A 153 -7.05 11.99 7.45
CA ARG A 153 -7.01 13.44 7.26
C ARG A 153 -8.41 14.02 7.42
N ARG A 154 -8.49 15.29 7.84
CA ARG A 154 -9.75 16.03 7.99
C ARG A 154 -10.32 16.47 6.63
N THR A 155 -10.67 15.51 5.76
CA THR A 155 -11.10 15.76 4.37
C THR A 155 -12.59 16.02 4.24
N ILE A 156 -13.39 15.58 5.21
CA ILE A 156 -14.83 15.84 5.24
C ILE A 156 -15.05 17.29 5.70
N LYS A 157 -15.58 18.10 4.80
CA LYS A 157 -16.01 19.50 5.01
C LYS A 157 -17.54 19.61 5.12
N LYS A 158 -18.06 20.75 5.61
CA LYS A 158 -19.50 21.07 5.78
C LYS A 158 -20.39 20.77 4.55
N LYS A 159 -19.84 20.87 3.34
CA LYS A 159 -20.55 20.62 2.08
C LYS A 159 -20.86 19.15 1.82
N HIS A 160 -20.13 18.22 2.44
CA HIS A 160 -20.33 16.79 2.20
C HIS A 160 -21.55 16.27 2.94
N ARG A 161 -22.14 15.23 2.37
CA ARG A 161 -23.33 14.54 2.88
C ARG A 161 -23.03 13.06 3.03
N CYS A 162 -23.80 12.38 3.88
CA CYS A 162 -23.73 10.94 4.01
C CYS A 162 -24.03 10.26 2.67
N GLY A 163 -23.15 9.36 2.23
CA GLY A 163 -23.36 8.57 1.01
C GLY A 163 -24.53 7.58 1.09
N LYS A 164 -25.04 7.27 2.30
CA LYS A 164 -26.17 6.35 2.49
C LYS A 164 -27.53 7.04 2.48
N CYS A 165 -27.67 8.16 3.18
CA CYS A 165 -28.97 8.81 3.41
C CYS A 165 -28.98 10.32 3.09
N ARG A 166 -27.87 10.86 2.58
CA ARG A 166 -27.68 12.30 2.30
C ARG A 166 -27.76 13.23 3.52
N GLY A 167 -27.82 12.69 4.74
CA GLY A 167 -27.80 13.46 5.99
C GLY A 167 -26.50 14.24 6.21
N THR A 168 -26.55 15.22 7.10
CA THR A 168 -25.37 16.00 7.50
C THR A 168 -24.38 15.13 8.27
N LEU A 169 -23.09 15.45 8.15
CA LEU A 169 -22.00 14.77 8.84
C LEU A 169 -21.44 15.69 9.91
N LYS A 170 -21.30 15.19 11.13
CA LYS A 170 -20.66 15.89 12.24
C LYS A 170 -19.40 15.15 12.63
N GLU A 171 -18.31 15.88 12.80
CA GLU A 171 -17.08 15.32 13.35
C GLU A 171 -17.32 14.98 14.82
N THR A 172 -16.97 13.76 15.19
CA THR A 172 -17.00 13.28 16.57
C THR A 172 -15.56 13.20 17.06
N MET A 173 -15.30 13.73 18.25
CA MET A 173 -14.00 13.57 18.88
C MET A 173 -13.73 12.08 19.08
N HIS A 174 -12.56 11.62 18.65
CA HIS A 174 -12.07 10.33 19.08
C HIS A 174 -11.65 10.50 20.55
N GLU A 175 -12.29 9.80 21.48
CA GLU A 175 -11.61 9.49 22.74
C GLU A 175 -10.41 8.64 22.33
N LEU A 176 -9.24 9.25 22.29
CA LEU A 176 -7.99 8.51 22.14
C LEU A 176 -7.99 7.48 23.27
N ARG A 177 -8.11 6.18 22.95
CA ARG A 177 -7.66 5.16 23.90
C ARG A 177 -6.21 5.51 24.16
N LEU A 178 -5.94 5.91 25.40
CA LEU A 178 -4.61 6.18 25.91
C LEU A 178 -3.74 4.98 25.52
N LEU A 179 -2.68 5.23 24.75
CA LEU A 179 -1.56 4.30 24.69
C LEU A 179 -1.06 4.16 26.14
N PRO A 180 -0.90 2.95 26.71
CA PRO A 180 -0.19 2.81 27.97
C PRO A 180 1.20 3.43 27.79
N GLY A 181 1.51 4.36 28.68
CA GLY A 181 2.60 5.30 28.54
C GLY A 181 3.96 4.64 28.35
N THR A 182 4.78 5.29 27.52
CA THR A 182 6.24 5.24 27.67
C THR A 182 6.58 5.78 29.05
N ALA A 183 6.83 4.87 30.01
CA ALA A 183 7.54 5.21 31.22
C ALA A 183 8.98 5.62 30.82
N ARG A 184 9.40 6.75 31.38
CA ARG A 184 10.78 7.24 31.35
C ARG A 184 11.72 6.28 32.07
#